data_AF-A0AAV0EL03-F1
#
_entry.id   AF-A0AAV0EL03-F1
#
_cell.length_a   1.000
_cell.length_b   1.000
_cell.length_c   1.000
_cell.angle_alpha   90.00
_cell.angle_beta   90.00
_cell.angle_gamma   90.00
#
_symmetry.space_group_name_H-M   'P 1'
#
loop_
_entity.id
_entity.type
_entity.pdbx_description
1 polymer ?
#
loop_
_entity_poly.entity_id
_entity_poly.type
_entity_poly.pdbx_seq_one_letter_code
_entity_poly.pdbx_strand_id
1 'polypeptide(L)'
;MSEEQLQQELARHNNRFLQQQQICNVLIYFFNATETFSHVYKPTANQFIPQAVNLADAFKEFQNVVFVHYFCDSMKEKFLKYYAHIPHIYGIAFILDPRYRLANLEDCFNFYYLAFFGEFPMYDDNPIDPKTEYNEVSTLFYALFNEFRAQYSNAPPPPSRTSSSKGKSIFKSAFGNLMKKQKQLTSLNKVH
;
A
#
# COMPACT_ATOMS: atom_id res chain seq x y z
N MET A 1 1.02 -37.64 -40.79
CA MET A 1 1.33 -36.30 -40.27
C MET A 1 2.77 -36.01 -40.70
N SER A 2 3.02 -34.94 -41.45
CA SER A 2 4.37 -34.63 -41.94
C SER A 2 5.27 -34.14 -40.81
N GLU A 3 6.58 -34.26 -40.98
CA GLU A 3 7.58 -33.81 -39.99
C GLU A 3 7.45 -32.31 -39.68
N GLU A 4 7.15 -31.49 -40.70
CA GLU A 4 6.83 -30.07 -40.54
C GLU A 4 5.59 -29.82 -39.68
N GLN A 5 4.54 -30.63 -39.83
CA GLN A 5 3.33 -30.52 -39.00
C GLN A 5 3.63 -30.82 -37.53
N LEU A 6 4.48 -31.83 -37.27
CA LEU A 6 4.90 -32.18 -35.90
C LEU A 6 5.75 -31.07 -35.29
N GLN A 7 6.68 -30.48 -36.04
CA GLN A 7 7.50 -29.36 -35.58
C GLN A 7 6.64 -28.12 -35.27
N GLN A 8 5.63 -27.84 -36.10
CA GLN A 8 4.72 -26.73 -35.88
C GLN A 8 3.81 -26.94 -34.66
N GLU A 9 3.32 -28.17 -34.44
CA GLU A 9 2.57 -28.56 -33.23
C GLU A 9 3.43 -28.39 -31.97
N LEU A 10 4.67 -28.87 -31.98
CA LEU A 10 5.59 -28.77 -30.85
C LEU A 10 5.91 -27.30 -30.53
N ALA A 11 6.17 -26.47 -31.54
CA ALA A 11 6.38 -25.04 -31.36
C ALA A 11 5.14 -24.35 -30.77
N ARG A 12 3.93 -24.72 -31.19
CA ARG A 12 2.69 -24.21 -30.60
C ARG A 12 2.54 -24.60 -29.13
N HIS A 13 2.84 -25.86 -28.77
CA HIS A 13 2.76 -26.33 -27.39
C HIS A 13 3.77 -25.61 -26.48
N ASN A 14 5.03 -25.47 -26.94
CA ASN A 14 6.07 -24.78 -26.18
C ASN A 14 5.72 -23.30 -25.93
N ASN A 15 5.20 -22.61 -26.94
CA ASN A 15 4.75 -21.22 -26.77
C ASN A 15 3.62 -21.09 -25.74
N ARG A 16 2.65 -22.01 -25.73
CA ARG A 16 1.58 -22.00 -24.72
C ARG A 16 2.11 -22.25 -23.31
N PHE A 17 3.04 -23.19 -23.15
CA PHE A 17 3.66 -23.47 -21.87
C PHE A 17 4.43 -22.25 -21.32
N LEU A 18 5.20 -21.58 -22.18
CA LEU A 18 5.91 -20.35 -21.80
C LEU A 18 4.94 -19.23 -21.39
N GLN A 19 3.83 -19.05 -22.11
CA GLN A 19 2.80 -18.08 -21.74
C GLN A 19 2.18 -18.41 -20.37
N GLN A 20 1.84 -19.67 -20.11
CA GLN A 20 1.31 -20.11 -18.82
C GLN A 20 2.28 -19.84 -17.68
N GLN A 21 3.57 -20.12 -17.89
CA GLN A 21 4.61 -19.85 -16.90
C GLN A 21 4.72 -18.35 -16.59
N GLN A 22 4.64 -17.48 -17.60
CA GLN A 22 4.65 -16.03 -17.41
C GLN A 22 3.44 -15.55 -16.59
N ILE A 23 2.24 -16.10 -16.85
CA ILE A 23 1.05 -15.79 -16.05
C ILE A 23 1.28 -16.18 -14.58
N CYS A 24 1.76 -17.40 -14.32
CA CYS A 24 2.01 -17.86 -12.95
C CYS A 24 3.05 -16.98 -12.24
N ASN A 25 4.11 -16.56 -12.95
CA ASN A 25 5.13 -15.68 -12.41
C ASN A 25 4.59 -14.30 -12.01
N VAL A 26 3.58 -13.79 -12.70
CA VAL A 26 2.91 -12.55 -12.29
C VAL A 26 2.00 -12.80 -11.08
N LEU A 27 1.19 -13.85 -11.15
CA LEU A 27 0.17 -14.13 -10.14
C LEU A 27 0.78 -14.46 -8.76
N ILE A 28 2.03 -14.93 -8.70
CA ILE A 28 2.69 -15.23 -7.42
C ILE A 28 2.84 -13.98 -6.54
N TYR A 29 3.06 -12.79 -7.11
CA TYR A 29 3.17 -11.55 -6.33
C TYR A 29 1.84 -11.21 -5.64
N PHE A 30 0.72 -11.39 -6.34
CA PHE A 30 -0.62 -11.17 -5.80
C PHE A 30 -1.01 -12.25 -4.80
N PHE A 31 -0.64 -13.50 -5.05
CA PHE A 31 -0.82 -14.59 -4.11
C PHE A 31 -0.10 -14.29 -2.78
N ASN A 32 1.18 -13.93 -2.82
CA ASN A 32 1.97 -13.61 -1.63
C ASN A 32 1.40 -12.41 -0.85
N ALA A 33 0.96 -11.37 -1.56
CA ALA A 33 0.32 -10.22 -0.94
C ALA A 33 -1.01 -10.62 -0.26
N THR A 34 -1.84 -11.40 -0.95
CA THR A 34 -3.13 -11.89 -0.44
C THR A 34 -2.94 -12.79 0.78
N GLU A 35 -1.99 -13.71 0.73
CA GLU A 35 -1.63 -14.58 1.85
C GLU A 35 -1.20 -13.73 3.05
N THR A 36 -0.32 -12.74 2.83
CA THR A 36 0.13 -11.81 3.87
C THR A 36 -1.06 -11.10 4.53
N PHE A 37 -2.00 -10.57 3.74
CA PHE A 37 -3.17 -9.85 4.25
C PHE A 37 -4.27 -10.76 4.84
N SER A 38 -4.26 -12.05 4.51
CA SER A 38 -5.23 -13.03 5.02
C SER A 38 -4.94 -13.48 6.46
N HIS A 39 -3.79 -13.10 7.02
CA HIS A 39 -3.45 -13.40 8.41
C HIS A 39 -4.37 -12.66 9.40
N VAL A 40 -5.09 -13.40 10.23
CA VAL A 40 -6.06 -12.83 11.21
C VAL A 40 -5.43 -12.49 12.56
N TYR A 41 -4.32 -13.16 12.92
CA TYR A 41 -3.71 -13.06 14.25
C TYR A 41 -2.46 -12.19 14.30
N LYS A 42 -2.09 -11.56 13.18
CA LYS A 42 -0.93 -10.68 13.08
C LYS A 42 -1.40 -9.32 12.57
N PRO A 43 -0.79 -8.22 13.03
CA PRO A 43 -1.04 -6.94 12.40
C PRO A 43 -0.61 -7.02 10.93
N THR A 44 -1.51 -6.64 10.03
CA THR A 44 -1.29 -6.66 8.57
C THR A 44 -1.14 -5.26 8.00
N ALA A 45 -1.66 -4.22 8.67
CA ALA A 45 -1.59 -2.84 8.20
C ALA A 45 -0.15 -2.32 8.01
N ASN A 46 0.75 -2.70 8.92
CA ASN A 46 2.19 -2.42 8.85
C ASN A 46 2.88 -3.14 7.68
N GLN A 47 2.31 -4.22 7.15
CA GLN A 47 2.83 -4.92 5.97
C GLN A 47 2.37 -4.28 4.66
N PHE A 48 1.37 -3.39 4.70
CA PHE A 48 0.74 -2.87 3.49
C PHE A 48 1.74 -2.15 2.58
N ILE A 49 2.51 -1.21 3.11
CA ILE A 49 3.44 -0.39 2.30
C ILE A 49 4.50 -1.24 1.60
N PRO A 50 5.23 -2.16 2.30
CA PRO A 50 6.15 -3.08 1.62
C PRO A 50 5.50 -3.92 0.52
N GLN A 51 4.30 -4.45 0.77
CA GLN A 51 3.59 -5.25 -0.21
C GLN A 51 3.14 -4.40 -1.41
N ALA A 52 2.72 -3.16 -1.17
CA ALA A 52 2.33 -2.21 -2.22
C ALA A 52 3.53 -1.84 -3.10
N VAL A 53 4.71 -1.64 -2.53
CA VAL A 53 5.96 -1.40 -3.29
C VAL A 53 6.33 -2.62 -4.14
N ASN A 54 6.28 -3.82 -3.57
CA ASN A 54 6.55 -5.06 -4.32
C ASN A 54 5.57 -5.25 -5.49
N LEU A 55 4.28 -4.94 -5.27
CA LEU A 55 3.27 -4.98 -6.33
C LEU A 55 3.54 -3.93 -7.41
N ALA A 56 3.94 -2.72 -7.02
CA ALA A 56 4.30 -1.66 -7.96
C ALA A 56 5.45 -2.09 -8.88
N ASP A 57 6.49 -2.69 -8.32
CA ASP A 57 7.64 -3.19 -9.07
C ASP A 57 7.23 -4.34 -10.01
N ALA A 58 6.41 -5.28 -9.53
CA ALA A 58 5.86 -6.36 -10.37
C ALA A 58 5.06 -5.80 -11.55
N PHE A 59 4.17 -4.82 -11.32
CA PHE A 59 3.43 -4.19 -12.42
C PHE A 59 4.37 -3.51 -13.44
N LYS A 60 5.44 -2.89 -12.97
CA LYS A 60 6.46 -2.26 -13.83
C LYS A 60 7.26 -3.29 -14.64
N GLU A 61 7.58 -4.43 -14.05
CA GLU A 61 8.28 -5.53 -14.73
C GLU A 61 7.44 -6.10 -15.89
N PHE A 62 6.14 -6.34 -15.64
CA PHE A 62 5.27 -7.05 -16.57
C PHE A 62 4.55 -6.18 -17.61
N GLN A 63 4.67 -4.85 -17.53
CA GLN A 63 4.01 -3.94 -18.48
C GLN A 63 4.44 -4.16 -19.95
N ASN A 64 5.66 -4.65 -20.19
CA ASN A 64 6.18 -4.83 -21.54
C ASN A 64 5.93 -6.24 -22.11
N VAL A 65 5.28 -7.13 -21.35
CA VAL A 65 5.04 -8.51 -21.77
C VAL A 65 3.69 -8.59 -22.50
N VAL A 66 3.72 -8.71 -23.83
CA VAL A 66 2.56 -8.61 -24.75
C VAL A 66 1.33 -9.40 -24.29
N PHE A 67 1.50 -10.65 -23.85
CA PHE A 67 0.39 -11.50 -23.43
C PHE A 67 -0.17 -11.12 -22.05
N VAL A 68 0.70 -10.62 -21.18
CA VAL A 68 0.43 -10.42 -19.75
C VAL A 68 -0.09 -9.03 -19.44
N HIS A 69 0.37 -8.04 -20.20
CA HIS A 69 0.03 -6.62 -20.05
C HIS A 69 -1.49 -6.38 -19.96
N TYR A 70 -2.31 -7.03 -20.81
CA TYR A 70 -3.76 -6.82 -20.81
C TYR A 70 -4.44 -7.11 -19.46
N PHE A 71 -4.06 -8.20 -18.78
CA PHE A 71 -4.66 -8.52 -17.49
C PHE A 71 -3.99 -7.72 -16.36
N CYS A 72 -2.68 -7.49 -16.46
CA CYS A 72 -1.94 -6.63 -15.53
C CYS A 72 -2.51 -5.23 -15.48
N ASP A 73 -2.85 -4.62 -16.62
CA ASP A 73 -3.45 -3.30 -16.68
C ASP A 73 -4.79 -3.23 -15.95
N SER A 74 -5.67 -4.21 -16.20
CA SER A 74 -6.96 -4.27 -15.51
C SER A 74 -6.80 -4.45 -14.00
N MET A 75 -5.80 -5.23 -13.56
CA MET A 75 -5.48 -5.40 -12.15
C MET A 75 -4.88 -4.13 -11.54
N LYS A 76 -3.98 -3.47 -12.26
CA LYS A 76 -3.37 -2.18 -11.88
C LYS A 76 -4.44 -1.11 -11.72
N GLU A 77 -5.36 -1.00 -12.67
CA GLU A 77 -6.48 -0.05 -12.61
C GLU A 77 -7.34 -0.29 -11.36
N LYS A 78 -7.72 -1.54 -11.10
CA LYS A 78 -8.50 -1.90 -9.90
C LYS A 78 -7.75 -1.59 -8.61
N PHE A 79 -6.44 -1.83 -8.58
CA PHE A 79 -5.61 -1.53 -7.40
C PHE A 79 -5.51 -0.02 -7.17
N LEU A 80 -5.14 0.74 -8.20
CA LEU A 80 -4.97 2.19 -8.13
C LEU A 80 -6.28 2.92 -7.83
N LYS A 81 -7.43 2.38 -8.22
CA LYS A 81 -8.74 2.93 -7.83
C LYS A 81 -8.89 3.14 -6.30
N TYR A 82 -8.29 2.26 -5.50
CA TYR A 82 -8.37 2.34 -4.04
C TYR A 82 -7.10 2.86 -3.38
N TYR A 83 -5.95 2.65 -4.03
CA TYR A 83 -4.64 2.86 -3.42
C TYR A 83 -3.75 3.83 -4.19
N ALA A 84 -4.25 4.53 -5.21
CA ALA A 84 -3.49 5.60 -5.86
C ALA A 84 -3.00 6.63 -4.84
N HIS A 85 -3.86 7.05 -3.91
CA HIS A 85 -3.47 7.75 -2.69
C HIS A 85 -3.47 6.75 -1.54
N ILE A 86 -2.31 6.52 -0.90
CA ILE A 86 -2.20 5.52 0.17
C ILE A 86 -2.79 6.12 1.46
N PRO A 87 -3.79 5.48 2.08
CA PRO A 87 -4.33 5.96 3.34
C PRO A 87 -3.25 6.09 4.43
N HIS A 88 -3.14 7.25 5.07
CA HIS A 88 -2.10 7.55 6.06
C HIS A 88 -2.02 6.57 7.24
N ILE A 89 -3.11 5.86 7.53
CA ILE A 89 -3.12 4.80 8.57
C ILE A 89 -2.07 3.72 8.31
N TYR A 90 -1.80 3.39 7.04
CA TYR A 90 -0.75 2.43 6.68
C TYR A 90 0.65 2.99 6.93
N GLY A 91 0.84 4.29 6.70
CA GLY A 91 2.09 4.99 7.04
C GLY A 91 2.35 5.01 8.54
N ILE A 92 1.32 5.29 9.35
CA ILE A 92 1.42 5.24 10.82
C ILE A 92 1.75 3.81 11.29
N ALA A 93 1.07 2.80 10.74
CA ALA A 93 1.33 1.40 11.08
C ALA A 93 2.75 0.95 10.69
N PHE A 94 3.28 1.48 9.58
CA PHE A 94 4.65 1.25 9.13
C PHE A 94 5.68 1.87 10.08
N ILE A 95 5.50 3.14 10.46
CA ILE A 95 6.39 3.84 11.43
C ILE A 95 6.44 3.12 12.77
N LEU A 96 5.30 2.56 13.22
CA LEU A 96 5.19 1.83 14.48
C LEU A 96 5.84 0.44 14.46
N ASP A 97 6.20 -0.09 13.29
CA ASP A 97 6.82 -1.40 13.20
C ASP A 97 8.35 -1.30 13.27
N PRO A 98 8.98 -1.81 14.35
CA PRO A 98 10.42 -1.69 14.56
C PRO A 98 11.25 -2.42 13.49
N ARG A 99 10.64 -3.31 12.69
CA ARG A 99 11.33 -4.04 11.62
C ARG A 99 11.74 -3.15 10.46
N TYR A 100 11.07 -2.04 10.24
CA TYR A 100 11.35 -1.12 9.12
C TYR A 100 12.28 0.02 9.48
N ARG A 101 13.00 -0.07 10.60
CA ARG A 101 13.91 0.96 11.11
C ARG A 101 15.01 1.40 10.12
N LEU A 102 15.28 0.61 9.08
CA LEU A 102 16.23 0.92 8.00
C LEU A 102 15.58 1.45 6.72
N ALA A 103 14.27 1.24 6.54
CA ALA A 103 13.54 1.70 5.36
C ALA A 103 12.87 3.05 5.68
N ASN A 104 13.20 4.08 4.93
CA ASN A 104 12.52 5.36 5.05
C ASN A 104 11.14 5.26 4.38
N LEU A 105 10.08 5.67 5.09
CA LEU A 105 8.73 5.72 4.55
C LEU A 105 8.64 6.63 3.31
N GLU A 106 9.40 7.73 3.29
CA GLU A 106 9.53 8.61 2.11
C GLU A 106 10.07 7.85 0.89
N ASP A 107 11.10 7.01 1.07
CA ASP A 107 11.66 6.20 -0.02
C ASP A 107 10.62 5.19 -0.52
N CYS A 108 9.86 4.56 0.38
CA CYS A 108 8.78 3.65 -0.01
C CYS A 108 7.71 4.35 -0.86
N PHE A 109 7.29 5.57 -0.48
CA PHE A 109 6.38 6.36 -1.30
C PHE A 109 7.00 6.72 -2.64
N ASN A 110 8.27 7.12 -2.67
CA ASN A 110 8.98 7.46 -3.90
C ASN A 110 9.00 6.27 -4.88
N PHE A 111 9.43 5.09 -4.42
CA PHE A 111 9.44 3.88 -5.24
C PHE A 111 8.03 3.51 -5.73
N TYR A 112 7.04 3.59 -4.85
CA TYR A 112 5.64 3.28 -5.19
C TYR A 112 5.11 4.17 -6.32
N TYR A 113 5.24 5.49 -6.18
CA TYR A 113 4.72 6.44 -7.17
C TYR A 113 5.47 6.36 -8.49
N LEU A 114 6.80 6.32 -8.46
CA LEU A 114 7.60 6.21 -9.68
C LEU A 114 7.36 4.89 -10.42
N ALA A 115 7.12 3.78 -9.72
CA ALA A 115 6.85 2.50 -10.36
C ALA A 115 5.48 2.46 -11.05
N PHE A 116 4.45 3.09 -10.45
CA PHE A 116 3.10 3.09 -11.03
C PHE A 116 2.88 4.13 -12.12
N PHE A 117 3.43 5.33 -11.95
CA PHE A 117 3.09 6.49 -12.76
C PHE A 117 4.27 6.99 -13.62
N GLY A 118 5.50 6.59 -13.31
CA GLY A 118 6.72 7.09 -13.97
C GLY A 118 7.12 8.51 -13.53
N GLU A 119 6.20 9.24 -12.92
CA GLU A 119 6.35 10.58 -12.35
C GLU A 119 5.50 10.70 -11.07
N PHE A 120 5.57 11.84 -10.39
CA PHE A 120 4.73 12.09 -9.21
C PHE A 120 3.32 12.53 -9.63
N PRO A 121 2.28 11.73 -9.32
CA PRO A 121 0.93 12.00 -9.80
C PRO A 121 0.31 13.23 -9.13
N MET A 122 -0.63 13.87 -9.82
CA MET A 122 -1.50 14.89 -9.23
C MET A 122 -2.73 14.24 -8.61
N TYR A 123 -3.14 14.69 -7.43
CA TYR A 123 -4.39 14.27 -6.78
C TYR A 123 -5.12 15.49 -6.21
N ASP A 124 -6.36 15.71 -6.65
CA ASP A 124 -7.16 16.90 -6.31
C ASP A 124 -6.37 18.21 -6.50
N ASP A 125 -5.77 18.37 -7.68
CA ASP A 125 -4.92 19.50 -8.11
C ASP A 125 -3.63 19.74 -7.30
N ASN A 126 -3.26 18.80 -6.42
CA ASN A 126 -2.02 18.86 -5.64
C ASN A 126 -1.03 17.78 -6.09
N PRO A 127 0.28 18.09 -6.24
CA PRO A 127 1.30 17.07 -6.45
C PRO A 127 1.35 16.12 -5.26
N ILE A 128 1.28 14.81 -5.52
CA ILE A 128 1.63 13.81 -4.53
C ILE A 128 3.16 13.74 -4.46
N ASP A 129 3.72 14.55 -3.58
CA ASP A 129 5.15 14.54 -3.26
C ASP A 129 5.43 13.56 -2.09
N PRO A 130 6.31 12.55 -2.26
CA PRO A 130 6.63 11.56 -1.23
C PRO A 130 7.02 12.18 0.12
N LYS A 131 7.73 13.31 0.08
CA LYS A 131 8.17 14.02 1.28
C LYS A 131 7.00 14.69 1.98
N THR A 132 6.10 15.31 1.24
CA THR A 132 4.84 15.87 1.76
C THR A 132 3.99 14.78 2.41
N GLU A 133 3.78 13.64 1.74
CA GLU A 133 3.06 12.48 2.30
C GLU A 133 3.70 11.98 3.61
N TYR A 134 5.03 11.85 3.65
CA TYR A 134 5.76 11.49 4.86
C TYR A 134 5.53 12.50 6.01
N ASN A 135 5.58 13.80 5.70
CA ASN A 135 5.37 14.85 6.69
C ASN A 135 3.94 14.84 7.24
N GLU A 136 2.94 14.58 6.38
CA GLU A 136 1.55 14.42 6.81
C GLU A 136 1.42 13.24 7.76
N VAL A 137 1.86 12.04 7.35
CA VAL A 137 1.83 10.83 8.19
C VAL A 137 2.54 11.08 9.53
N SER A 138 3.73 11.71 9.51
CA SER A 138 4.49 12.03 10.71
C SER A 138 3.74 12.99 11.63
N THR A 139 3.11 14.02 11.06
CA THR A 139 2.27 14.97 11.81
C THR A 139 1.10 14.25 12.47
N LEU A 140 0.43 13.34 11.76
CA LEU A 140 -0.66 12.55 12.30
C LEU A 140 -0.19 11.62 13.41
N PHE A 141 0.97 10.98 13.24
CA PHE A 141 1.57 10.12 14.23
C PHE A 141 1.86 10.89 15.52
N TYR A 142 2.53 12.04 15.45
CA TYR A 142 2.84 12.85 16.63
C TYR A 142 1.59 13.42 17.30
N ALA A 143 0.56 13.80 16.53
CA ALA A 143 -0.72 14.22 17.08
C ALA A 143 -1.36 13.09 17.90
N LEU A 144 -1.43 11.87 17.34
CA LEU A 144 -1.94 10.69 18.02
C LEU A 144 -1.11 10.34 19.27
N PHE A 145 0.21 10.40 19.16
CA PHE A 145 1.12 10.12 20.27
C PHE A 145 0.96 11.13 21.41
N ASN A 146 0.80 12.42 21.09
CA ASN A 146 0.59 13.46 22.08
C ASN A 146 -0.75 13.31 22.81
N GLU A 147 -1.81 12.94 22.10
CA GLU A 147 -3.12 12.63 22.70
C GLU A 147 -3.03 11.41 23.64
N PHE A 148 -2.37 10.34 23.19
CA PHE A 148 -2.08 9.18 24.03
C PHE A 148 -1.30 9.60 25.28
N ARG A 149 -0.22 10.35 25.11
CA ARG A 149 0.60 10.81 26.24
C ARG A 149 -0.22 11.65 27.21
N ALA A 150 -1.04 12.60 26.75
CA ALA A 150 -1.87 13.44 27.62
C ALA A 150 -2.87 12.61 28.45
N GLN A 151 -3.37 11.50 27.89
CA GLN A 151 -4.30 10.60 28.57
C GLN A 151 -3.61 9.70 29.61
N TYR A 152 -2.38 9.25 29.35
CA TYR A 152 -1.67 8.28 30.20
C TYR A 152 -0.52 8.89 31.03
N SER A 153 -0.18 10.16 30.86
CA SER A 153 0.87 10.83 31.66
C SER A 153 0.46 11.03 33.13
N ASN A 154 -0.84 11.04 33.42
CA ASN A 154 -1.39 11.13 34.79
C ASN A 154 -1.93 9.77 35.30
N ALA A 155 -1.73 8.68 34.56
CA ALA A 155 -2.21 7.36 34.97
C ALA A 155 -1.20 6.69 35.93
N PRO A 156 -1.63 6.17 37.10
CA PRO A 156 -0.77 5.31 37.90
C PRO A 156 -0.34 4.08 37.07
N PRO A 157 0.82 3.46 37.38
CA PRO A 157 1.32 2.32 36.62
C PRO A 157 0.24 1.23 36.50
N PRO A 158 0.14 0.55 35.34
CA PRO A 158 -1.00 -0.30 35.06
C PRO A 158 -1.10 -1.43 36.09
N PRO A 159 -2.24 -1.57 36.79
CA PRO A 159 -2.52 -2.80 37.53
C PRO A 159 -2.63 -3.96 36.52
N SER A 160 -2.15 -5.12 36.94
CA SER A 160 -2.13 -6.36 36.16
C SER A 160 -3.45 -6.59 35.40
N ARG A 161 -3.32 -6.94 34.12
CA ARG A 161 -4.38 -7.18 33.12
C ARG A 161 -5.73 -7.63 33.70
N THR A 162 -6.73 -6.76 33.55
CA THR A 162 -8.13 -7.18 33.30
C THR A 162 -8.64 -6.46 32.07
N SER A 163 -9.00 -7.22 31.04
CA SER A 163 -9.52 -6.77 29.75
C SER A 163 -10.78 -5.92 29.90
N SER A 164 -10.71 -4.61 29.61
CA SER A 164 -11.92 -3.81 29.36
C SER A 164 -11.72 -2.89 28.15
N SER A 165 -12.74 -2.88 27.29
CA SER A 165 -12.73 -2.47 25.88
C SER A 165 -12.75 -0.95 25.61
N LYS A 166 -12.12 -0.12 26.46
CA LYS A 166 -12.22 1.35 26.35
C LYS A 166 -11.39 1.98 25.21
N GLY A 167 -10.46 1.25 24.60
CA GLY A 167 -9.58 1.78 23.54
C GLY A 167 -10.26 2.16 22.22
N LYS A 168 -11.45 1.60 21.92
CA LYS A 168 -12.15 1.83 20.63
C LYS A 168 -12.80 3.22 20.51
N SER A 169 -13.12 3.88 21.63
CA SER A 169 -13.82 5.17 21.63
C SER A 169 -12.92 6.33 21.20
N ILE A 170 -11.65 6.28 21.61
CA ILE A 170 -10.72 7.41 21.51
C ILE A 170 -10.12 7.51 20.11
N PHE A 171 -9.73 6.38 19.50
CA PHE A 171 -9.32 6.35 18.10
C PHE A 171 -10.41 6.92 17.18
N LYS A 172 -11.69 6.68 17.49
CA LYS A 172 -12.81 7.17 16.69
C LYS A 172 -12.99 8.69 16.80
N SER A 173 -12.83 9.28 17.98
CA SER A 173 -12.93 10.73 18.18
C SER A 173 -11.73 11.49 17.63
N ALA A 174 -10.53 10.99 17.89
CA ALA A 174 -9.26 11.58 17.43
C ALA A 174 -9.18 11.58 15.90
N PHE A 175 -9.37 10.42 15.29
CA PHE A 175 -9.36 10.25 13.84
C PHE A 175 -10.51 11.04 13.20
N GLY A 176 -11.70 11.07 13.83
CA GLY A 176 -12.83 11.86 13.34
C GLY A 176 -12.56 13.36 13.28
N ASN A 177 -11.90 13.92 14.30
CA ASN A 177 -11.55 15.34 14.34
C ASN A 177 -10.40 15.68 13.37
N LEU A 178 -9.46 14.76 13.21
CA LEU A 178 -8.34 14.89 12.29
C LEU A 178 -8.79 14.87 10.82
N MET A 179 -9.67 13.94 10.44
CA MET A 179 -10.24 13.87 9.10
C MET A 179 -11.10 15.10 8.77
N LYS A 180 -11.77 15.68 9.77
CA LYS A 180 -12.46 16.98 9.61
C LYS A 180 -11.49 18.12 9.37
N LYS A 181 -10.33 18.13 10.06
CA LYS A 181 -9.30 19.15 9.89
C LYS A 181 -8.63 19.05 8.51
N GLN A 182 -8.36 17.85 8.02
CA GLN A 182 -7.87 17.63 6.65
C GLN A 182 -8.88 18.11 5.59
N LYS A 183 -10.18 17.81 5.75
CA LYS A 183 -11.23 18.32 4.84
C LYS A 183 -11.36 19.84 4.83
N GLN A 184 -11.17 20.49 5.97
CA GLN A 184 -11.21 21.96 6.05
C GLN A 184 -10.00 22.59 5.33
N LEU A 185 -8.81 22.01 5.47
CA LEU A 185 -7.59 22.46 4.77
C LEU A 185 -7.71 22.30 3.25
N THR A 186 -8.31 21.22 2.75
CA THR A 186 -8.57 21.03 1.31
C THR A 186 -9.68 21.96 0.78
N SER A 187 -10.69 22.31 1.60
CA SER A 187 -11.73 23.26 1.19
C SER A 187 -11.28 24.72 1.13
N LEU A 188 -10.22 25.09 1.88
CA LEU A 188 -9.66 26.44 1.89
C LEU A 188 -8.73 26.69 0.69
N ASN A 189 -8.15 25.64 0.09
CA ASN A 189 -7.29 25.74 -1.10
C ASN A 189 -8.05 25.66 -2.44
N LYS A 190 -9.38 25.50 -2.42
CA LYS A 190 -10.25 25.49 -3.61
C LYS A 190 -10.87 26.84 -3.96
N VAL A 191 -10.43 27.92 -3.32
CA VAL A 191 -10.83 29.29 -3.63
C VAL A 191 -9.62 30.03 -4.16
N HIS A 192 -9.20 29.73 -5.40
CA HIS A 192 -8.56 30.66 -6.35
C HIS A 192 -8.48 30.03 -7.73
#